data_AF-A0A0J6G0J7-F1
#
_entry.id   AF-A0A0J6G0J7-F1
#
_cell.length_a   1.000
_cell.length_b   1.000
_cell.length_c   1.000
_cell.angle_alpha   90.00
_cell.angle_beta   90.00
_cell.angle_gamma   90.00
#
_symmetry.space_group_name_H-M   'P 1'
#
loop_
_entity.id
_entity.type
_entity.pdbx_description
1 polymer ?
#
loop_
_entity_poly.entity_id
_entity_poly.type
_entity_poly.pdbx_seq_one_letter_code
_entity_poly.pdbx_strand_id
1 'polypeptide(L)' 'MDAETRQRRIRQLAHEIWEAEGRPDGQAARHWAMAERLVAAEAAAEAEAEALPPPQPRRSAGNGSTSS' A
#
# COMPACT_ATOMS: atom_id res chain seq x y z
N MET A 1 2.19 -5.58 8.77
CA MET A 1 0.80 -5.75 9.23
C MET A 1 0.57 -7.10 9.88
N ASP A 2 -0.21 -7.13 10.96
CA ASP A 2 -0.64 -8.38 11.62
C ASP A 2 -1.61 -9.18 10.76
N ALA A 3 -1.63 -10.51 10.97
CA ALA A 3 -2.49 -11.42 10.20
C ALA A 3 -3.99 -11.10 10.37
N GLU A 4 -4.40 -10.69 11.57
CA GLU A 4 -5.79 -10.34 11.86
C GLU A 4 -6.19 -9.02 11.18
N THR A 5 -5.32 -8.01 11.25
CA THR A 5 -5.49 -6.73 10.54
C THR A 5 -5.59 -6.94 9.03
N ARG A 6 -4.75 -7.83 8.48
CA ARG A 6 -4.79 -8.22 7.07
C ARG A 6 -6.14 -8.83 6.68
N GLN A 7 -6.64 -9.80 7.46
CA GLN A 7 -7.94 -10.44 7.18
C GLN A 7 -9.12 -9.47 7.25
N ARG A 8 -9.11 -8.53 8.20
CA ARG A 8 -10.14 -7.49 8.30
C ARG A 8 -10.13 -6.58 7.06
N ARG A 9 -8.95 -6.16 6.60
CA ARG A 9 -8.80 -5.36 5.37
C ARG A 9 -9.27 -6.11 4.13
N ILE A 10 -8.94 -7.39 4.01
CA ILE A 10 -9.42 -8.22 2.88
C ILE A 10 -10.94 -8.27 2.85
N ARG A 11 -11.61 -8.50 4.00
CA ARG A 11 -13.07 -8.50 4.09
C ARG A 11 -13.68 -7.16 3.68
N GLN A 12 -13.14 -6.06 4.21
CA GLN A 12 -13.58 -4.70 3.90
C GLN A 12 -13.47 -4.43 2.40
N LEU A 13 -12.30 -4.68 1.81
CA LEU A 13 -12.05 -4.41 0.40
C LEU A 13 -12.87 -5.30 -0.53
N ALA A 14 -13.06 -6.58 -0.18
CA ALA A 14 -13.91 -7.49 -0.95
C ALA A 14 -15.38 -7.01 -0.96
N HIS A 15 -15.86 -6.45 0.16
CA HIS A 15 -17.19 -5.85 0.24
C HIS A 15 -17.29 -4.58 -0.61
N GLU A 16 -16.30 -3.68 -0.53
CA GLU A 16 -16.27 -2.45 -1.32
C GLU A 16 -16.23 -2.73 -2.83
N ILE A 17 -15.43 -3.70 -3.28
CA ILE A 17 -15.40 -4.14 -4.68
C ILE A 17 -16.78 -4.67 -5.10
N TRP A 18 -17.39 -5.52 -4.26
CA TRP A 18 -18.72 -6.07 -4.54
C TRP A 18 -19.79 -4.98 -4.62
N GLU A 19 -19.77 -4.00 -3.73
CA GLU A 19 -20.69 -2.86 -3.77
C GLU A 19 -20.47 -1.99 -5.01
N ALA A 20 -19.22 -1.70 -5.36
CA ALA A 20 -18.87 -0.91 -6.54
C ALA A 20 -19.27 -1.59 -7.85
N GLU A 21 -19.23 -2.93 -7.92
CA GLU A 21 -19.70 -3.71 -9.07
C GLU A 21 -21.23 -3.91 -9.11
N GLY A 22 -21.98 -3.30 -8.18
CA GLY A 22 -23.45 -3.37 -8.16
C GLY A 22 -24.00 -4.62 -7.48
N ARG A 23 -23.23 -5.21 -6.56
CA ARG A 23 -23.61 -6.35 -5.73
C ARG A 23 -23.97 -7.63 -6.50
N PRO A 24 -23.15 -8.07 -7.48
CA PRO A 24 -23.46 -9.27 -8.24
C PRO A 24 -23.39 -10.53 -7.38
N ASP A 25 -24.37 -11.41 -7.54
CA ASP A 25 -24.40 -12.72 -6.91
C ASP A 25 -23.38 -13.69 -7.52
N GLY A 26 -22.93 -14.67 -6.73
CA GLY A 26 -22.03 -15.74 -7.19
C GLY A 26 -20.57 -15.31 -7.46
N GLN A 27 -20.24 -14.02 -7.35
CA GLN A 27 -18.89 -13.51 -7.62
C GLN A 27 -18.04 -13.23 -6.35
N ALA A 28 -18.55 -13.58 -5.17
CA ALA A 28 -17.86 -13.34 -3.89
C ALA A 28 -16.41 -13.85 -3.86
N ALA A 29 -16.14 -15.04 -4.41
CA ALA A 29 -14.78 -15.60 -4.48
C ALA A 29 -13.84 -14.77 -5.37
N ARG A 30 -14.36 -14.20 -6.47
CA ARG A 30 -13.58 -13.34 -7.37
C ARG A 30 -13.18 -12.04 -6.66
N HIS A 31 -14.13 -11.40 -5.98
CA HIS A 31 -13.88 -10.17 -5.22
C HIS A 31 -12.93 -10.42 -4.05
N TRP A 32 -13.07 -11.56 -3.36
CA TRP A 32 -12.14 -11.97 -2.29
C TRP A 32 -10.70 -12.11 -2.81
N ALA A 33 -10.51 -12.86 -3.89
CA ALA A 33 -9.18 -13.05 -4.48
C ALA A 33 -8.57 -11.72 -4.97
N MET A 34 -9.37 -10.81 -5.50
CA MET A 34 -8.92 -9.47 -5.88
C MET A 34 -8.49 -8.66 -4.65
N ALA A 35 -9.28 -8.71 -3.57
CA ALA A 35 -8.96 -8.05 -2.31
C ALA A 35 -7.67 -8.58 -1.67
N GLU A 36 -7.46 -9.89 -1.69
CA GLU A 36 -6.23 -10.51 -1.18
C GLU A 36 -4.98 -10.02 -1.90
N ARG A 37 -5.06 -9.86 -3.22
CA ARG A 37 -3.95 -9.36 -4.05
C ARG A 37 -3.64 -7.90 -3.76
N LEU A 38 -4.66 -7.07 -3.61
CA LEU A 38 -4.50 -5.64 -3.29
C LEU A 38 -3.88 -5.45 -1.91
N VAL A 39 -4.38 -6.14 -0.88
CA VAL A 39 -3.81 -6.05 0.47
C VAL A 39 -2.39 -6.63 0.53
N ALA A 40 -2.10 -7.69 -0.22
CA ALA A 40 -0.73 -8.21 -0.32
C ALA A 40 0.23 -7.21 -0.98
N ALA A 41 -0.21 -6.54 -2.05
CA ALA A 41 0.58 -5.51 -2.71
C ALA A 41 0.82 -4.30 -1.79
N GLU A 42 -0.19 -3.87 -1.03
CA GLU A 42 -0.05 -2.79 -0.05
C GLU A 42 0.99 -3.14 1.04
N ALA A 43 0.89 -4.34 1.62
CA ALA A 43 1.85 -4.80 2.64
C ALA A 43 3.28 -4.91 2.09
N ALA A 44 3.43 -5.31 0.82
CA ALA A 44 4.74 -5.36 0.16
C ALA A 44 5.31 -3.96 -0.07
N ALA A 45 4.47 -3.01 -0.51
CA ALA A 45 4.87 -1.62 -0.70
C ALA A 45 5.24 -0.93 0.63
N GLU A 46 4.51 -1.19 1.71
CA GLU A 46 4.84 -0.71 3.07
C GLU A 46 6.19 -1.26 3.54
N ALA A 47 6.43 -2.56 3.32
CA ALA A 47 7.71 -3.18 3.67
C ALA A 47 8.87 -2.61 2.86
N GLU A 48 8.67 -2.35 1.57
CA GLU A 48 9.69 -1.72 0.71
C GLU A 48 9.95 -0.26 1.12
N ALA A 49 8.92 0.49 1.48
CA ALA A 49 9.05 1.86 1.99
C ALA A 49 9.81 1.92 3.32
N GLU A 50 9.62 0.96 4.21
CA GLU A 50 10.36 0.88 5.49
C GLU A 50 11.79 0.37 5.30
N ALA A 51 12.04 -0.46 4.27
CA ALA A 51 13.38 -0.92 3.92
C ALA A 51 14.25 0.15 3.24
N LEU A 52 13.63 1.16 2.61
CA LEU A 52 14.35 2.28 2.02
C LEU A 52 14.86 3.22 3.12
N PRO A 53 16.16 3.54 3.18
CA PRO A 53 16.64 4.59 4.07
C PRO A 53 15.94 5.91 3.72
N PRO A 54 15.59 6.75 4.71
CA PRO A 54 14.90 8.00 4.44
C PRO A 54 15.68 8.81 3.40
N PRO A 55 15.01 9.50 2.45
CA PRO A 55 15.70 10.35 1.50
C PRO A 55 16.50 11.35 2.31
N GLN A 56 17.83 11.19 2.29
CA GLN A 56 18.73 12.07 3.02
C GLN A 56 18.40 13.48 2.56
N PRO A 57 18.16 14.44 3.46
CA PRO A 57 17.97 15.81 3.03
C PRO A 57 19.25 16.16 2.28
N ARG A 58 19.13 16.41 0.96
CA ARG A 58 20.22 17.02 0.21
C ARG A 58 20.43 18.36 0.89
N ARG A 59 21.36 18.42 1.85
CA ARG A 59 22.06 19.64 2.21
C ARG A 59 22.80 20.02 0.94
N SER A 60 22.10 20.68 0.02
CA SER A 60 22.73 21.64 -0.86
C SER A 60 23.34 22.65 0.08
N ALA A 61 24.61 22.42 0.38
CA ALA A 61 25.45 23.30 1.13
C ALA A 61 25.36 24.66 0.46
N GLY A 62 24.66 25.59 1.12
CA GLY A 62 25.18 26.94 1.15
C GLY A 62 26.54 26.83 1.79
N ASN A 63 27.59 27.12 1.02
CA ASN A 63 28.85 27.63 1.50
C ASN A 63 29.40 28.52 0.39
N GLY A 64 29.40 29.82 0.66
CA GLY A 64 30.26 30.75 -0.06
C GLY A 64 31.72 30.48 0.31
N SER A 65 32.60 30.65 -0.67
CA SER A 65 34.01 31.02 -0.56
C SER A 65 34.45 31.36 -1.99
N THR A 66 34.59 32.64 -2.34
CA THR A 66 35.86 33.42 -2.33
C THR A 66 36.95 32.90 -3.27
N SER A 67 37.47 33.84 -4.07
CA SER A 67 38.67 33.82 -4.93
C SER A 67 38.47 33.16 -6.30
N SER A 68 38.91 33.74 -7.42
CA SER A 68 39.94 34.76 -7.66
C SER A 68 39.67 35.56 -8.93
#